data_AF-A0A973FGR5-F1
#
_entry.id   AF-A0A973FGR5-F1
#
_cell.length_a   1.000
_cell.length_b   1.000
_cell.length_c   1.000
_cell.angle_alpha   90.00
_cell.angle_beta   90.00
_cell.angle_gamma   90.00
#
_symmetry.space_group_name_H-M   'P 1'
#
loop_
_entity.id
_entity.type
_entity.pdbx_description
1 polymer ?
#
loop_
_entity_poly.entity_id
_entity_poly.type
_entity_poly.pdbx_seq_one_letter_code
_entity_poly.pdbx_strand_id
1 'polypeptide(L)'
;MPLGKFLDEMRRTFFLHAISAHFSNGLIPVAVLYLLLTLPTGDAYFEHTVIDLLVIVFLAVPVSFFSGIIDWKKKYKGVMTPVFSKKIRLGILLMVLATIAVSIRLLDQGVMAENGILHWAYIIILVAMLPVVVLLGHYGGKLSAGQRSEKFR
;
A
#
# COMPACT_ATOMS: atom_id res chain seq x y z
N MET A 1 -29.03 -17.07 -8.25
CA MET A 1 -29.10 -16.60 -6.84
C MET A 1 -29.77 -15.23 -6.83
N PRO A 2 -30.77 -14.97 -5.97
CA PRO A 2 -31.42 -13.66 -5.92
C PRO A 2 -30.48 -12.59 -5.35
N LEU A 3 -30.51 -11.38 -5.93
CA LEU A 3 -29.59 -10.27 -5.63
C LEU A 3 -29.48 -9.95 -4.13
N GLY A 4 -30.60 -10.01 -3.39
CA GLY A 4 -30.61 -9.76 -1.95
C GLY A 4 -29.75 -10.76 -1.15
N LYS A 5 -29.81 -12.05 -1.49
CA LYS A 5 -28.98 -13.07 -0.83
C LYS A 5 -27.50 -12.88 -1.16
N PHE A 6 -27.18 -12.45 -2.38
CA PHE A 6 -25.81 -12.16 -2.81
C PHE A 6 -25.21 -10.97 -2.05
N LEU A 7 -25.96 -9.87 -1.92
CA LEU A 7 -25.49 -8.68 -1.18
C LEU A 7 -25.27 -8.97 0.31
N ASP A 8 -26.14 -9.77 0.92
CA ASP A 8 -25.98 -10.21 2.31
C ASP A 8 -24.74 -11.10 2.48
N GLU A 9 -24.49 -12.01 1.55
CA GLU A 9 -23.29 -12.85 1.56
C GLU A 9 -22.02 -12.00 1.41
N MET A 10 -22.00 -11.08 0.45
CA MET A 10 -20.91 -10.13 0.26
C MET A 10 -20.64 -9.33 1.53
N ARG A 11 -21.67 -8.75 2.16
CA ARG A 11 -21.52 -7.98 3.41
C ARG A 11 -20.88 -8.79 4.53
N ARG A 12 -21.21 -10.09 4.64
CA ARG A 12 -20.67 -10.97 5.70
C ARG A 12 -19.25 -11.44 5.43
N THR A 13 -18.87 -11.56 4.16
CA THR A 13 -17.58 -12.14 3.74
C THR A 13 -16.55 -11.08 3.32
N PHE A 14 -16.95 -9.80 3.23
CA PHE A 14 -16.07 -8.73 2.77
C PHE A 14 -14.95 -8.41 3.77
N PHE A 15 -13.71 -8.56 3.32
CA PHE A 15 -12.51 -8.23 4.10
C PHE A 15 -11.91 -6.90 3.63
N LEU A 16 -12.50 -5.79 4.07
CA LEU A 16 -12.07 -4.43 3.68
C LEU A 16 -10.55 -4.24 3.83
N HIS A 17 -9.96 -4.65 4.96
CA HIS A 17 -8.52 -4.53 5.20
C HIS A 17 -7.68 -5.26 4.15
N ALA A 18 -8.03 -6.51 3.82
CA ALA A 18 -7.28 -7.30 2.87
C ALA A 18 -7.34 -6.65 1.47
N ILE A 19 -8.54 -6.28 1.03
CA ILE A 19 -8.77 -5.65 -0.27
C ILE A 19 -7.97 -4.35 -0.38
N SER A 20 -8.11 -3.43 0.60
CA SER A 20 -7.37 -2.17 0.59
C SER A 20 -5.86 -2.35 0.66
N ALA A 21 -5.36 -3.32 1.43
CA ALA A 21 -3.92 -3.62 1.50
C ALA A 21 -3.35 -4.16 0.18
N HIS A 22 -4.15 -4.88 -0.60
CA HIS A 22 -3.72 -5.38 -1.92
C HIS A 22 -3.52 -4.26 -2.93
N PHE A 23 -4.29 -3.17 -2.87
CA PHE A 23 -4.06 -2.00 -3.74
C PHE A 23 -2.66 -1.44 -3.53
N SER A 24 -2.29 -1.07 -2.30
CA SER A 24 -0.94 -0.55 -2.04
C SER A 24 0.16 -1.55 -2.39
N ASN A 25 -0.02 -2.83 -2.04
CA ASN A 25 0.98 -3.86 -2.30
C ASN A 25 1.15 -4.19 -3.78
N GLY A 26 0.11 -4.02 -4.60
CA GLY A 26 0.17 -4.28 -6.04
C GLY A 26 0.59 -3.05 -6.85
N LEU A 27 0.06 -1.86 -6.52
CA LEU A 27 0.28 -0.67 -7.32
C LEU A 27 1.64 -0.02 -7.08
N ILE A 28 2.24 -0.12 -5.89
CA ILE A 28 3.58 0.45 -5.64
C ILE A 28 4.66 -0.25 -6.48
N PRO A 29 4.73 -1.60 -6.55
CA PRO A 29 5.66 -2.26 -7.47
C PRO A 29 5.48 -1.86 -8.93
N VAL A 30 4.22 -1.70 -9.37
CA VAL A 30 3.92 -1.25 -10.73
C VAL A 30 4.36 0.20 -10.93
N ALA A 31 4.11 1.10 -9.97
CA ALA A 31 4.57 2.49 -10.05
C ALA A 31 6.10 2.57 -10.14
N VAL A 32 6.83 1.75 -9.38
CA VAL A 32 8.30 1.68 -9.48
C VAL A 32 8.74 1.11 -10.83
N LEU A 33 8.02 0.13 -11.39
CA LEU A 33 8.29 -0.38 -12.74
C LEU A 33 8.13 0.74 -13.78
N TYR A 34 7.04 1.52 -13.73
CA TYR A 34 6.85 2.65 -14.64
C TYR A 34 7.90 3.74 -14.44
N LEU A 35 8.30 4.03 -13.20
CA LEU A 35 9.43 4.94 -12.92
C LEU A 35 10.71 4.47 -13.60
N LEU A 36 11.04 3.17 -13.51
CA LEU A 36 12.21 2.59 -14.17
C LEU A 36 12.14 2.68 -15.69
N LEU A 37 10.94 2.70 -16.29
CA LEU A 37 10.74 2.96 -17.71
C LEU A 37 10.91 4.46 -18.04
N THR A 38 10.43 5.36 -17.17
CA THR A 38 10.58 6.82 -17.32
C THR A 38 12.06 7.24 -17.32
N LEU A 39 12.88 6.73 -16.40
CA LEU A 39 14.26 7.21 -16.23
C LEU A 39 15.13 7.18 -17.50
N PRO A 40 15.20 6.09 -18.29
CA PRO A 40 15.99 6.05 -19.51
C PRO A 40 15.29 6.68 -20.73
N THR A 41 13.95 6.74 -20.74
CA THR A 41 13.18 7.19 -21.92
C THR A 41 12.83 8.67 -21.87
N GLY A 42 12.68 9.23 -20.68
CA GLY A 42 12.08 10.56 -20.49
C GLY A 42 10.62 10.62 -20.92
N ASP A 43 9.94 9.49 -21.12
CA ASP A 43 8.57 9.46 -21.64
C ASP A 43 7.56 9.91 -20.57
N ALA A 44 6.89 11.02 -20.84
CA ALA A 44 5.88 11.61 -19.97
C ALA A 44 4.68 10.69 -19.72
N TYR A 45 4.34 9.77 -20.64
CA TYR A 45 3.23 8.82 -20.43
C TYR A 45 3.53 7.84 -19.28
N PHE A 46 4.77 7.36 -19.19
CA PHE A 46 5.17 6.52 -18.07
C PHE A 46 5.17 7.30 -16.76
N GLU A 47 5.65 8.55 -16.79
CA GLU A 47 5.67 9.42 -15.63
C GLU A 47 4.26 9.71 -15.10
N HIS A 48 3.32 10.08 -15.98
CA HIS A 48 1.92 10.30 -15.60
C HIS A 48 1.30 9.07 -14.96
N THR A 49 1.60 7.88 -15.50
CA THR A 49 1.13 6.61 -14.94
C THR A 49 1.63 6.41 -13.51
N VAL A 50 2.88 6.79 -13.19
CA VAL A 50 3.40 6.70 -11.81
C VAL A 50 2.52 7.52 -10.84
N ILE A 51 2.12 8.73 -11.24
CA ILE A 51 1.33 9.63 -10.40
C ILE A 51 -0.07 9.06 -10.16
N ASP A 52 -0.75 8.59 -11.21
CA ASP A 52 -2.10 8.05 -11.11
C ASP A 52 -2.13 6.86 -10.14
N LEU A 53 -1.12 5.98 -10.24
CA LEU A 53 -0.95 4.87 -9.32
C LEU A 53 -0.68 5.34 -7.88
N LEU A 54 0.16 6.36 -7.69
CA LEU A 54 0.47 6.90 -6.36
C LEU A 54 -0.72 7.58 -5.70
N VAL A 55 -1.59 8.26 -6.45
CA VAL A 55 -2.82 8.85 -5.90
C VAL A 55 -3.74 7.75 -5.38
N ILE A 56 -3.93 6.68 -6.15
CA ILE A 56 -4.76 5.54 -5.71
C ILE A 56 -4.15 4.90 -4.45
N VAL A 57 -2.83 4.71 -4.42
CA VAL A 57 -2.10 4.20 -3.25
C VAL A 57 -2.31 5.12 -2.03
N PHE A 58 -2.14 6.43 -2.20
CA PHE A 58 -2.29 7.42 -1.14
C PHE A 58 -3.69 7.39 -0.52
N LEU A 59 -4.73 7.18 -1.34
CA LEU A 59 -6.11 7.02 -0.85
C LEU A 59 -6.33 5.65 -0.18
N ALA A 60 -5.74 4.57 -0.72
CA ALA A 60 -5.92 3.22 -0.20
C ALA A 60 -5.17 2.96 1.11
N VAL A 61 -4.01 3.59 1.33
CA VAL A 61 -3.16 3.35 2.51
C VAL A 61 -3.87 3.70 3.84
N PRO A 62 -4.51 4.88 4.01
CA PRO A 62 -5.28 5.18 5.22
C PRO A 62 -6.41 4.17 5.46
N VAL A 63 -7.17 3.82 4.42
CA VAL A 63 -8.27 2.84 4.51
C VAL A 63 -7.73 1.49 4.97
N SER A 64 -6.64 1.01 4.36
CA SER A 64 -5.95 -0.23 4.74
C SER A 64 -5.44 -0.19 6.17
N PHE A 65 -4.81 0.91 6.59
CA PHE A 65 -4.24 1.06 7.92
C PHE A 65 -5.33 1.02 9.01
N PHE A 66 -6.34 1.88 8.91
CA PHE A 66 -7.39 1.96 9.93
C PHE A 66 -8.25 0.69 9.99
N SER A 67 -8.62 0.13 8.84
CA SER A 67 -9.32 -1.16 8.80
C SER A 67 -8.48 -2.29 9.40
N GLY A 68 -7.15 -2.25 9.22
CA GLY A 68 -6.22 -3.19 9.86
C GLY A 68 -6.17 -3.07 11.38
N ILE A 69 -6.21 -1.84 11.92
CA ILE A 69 -6.31 -1.60 13.36
C ILE A 69 -7.64 -2.14 13.92
N ILE A 70 -8.74 -1.94 13.19
CA ILE A 70 -10.06 -2.47 13.57
C ILE A 70 -10.03 -4.00 13.59
N ASP A 71 -9.48 -4.63 12.55
CA ASP A 71 -9.34 -6.08 12.46
C ASP A 71 -8.43 -6.64 13.57
N TRP A 72 -7.33 -5.96 13.89
CA TRP A 72 -6.46 -6.32 15.01
C TRP A 72 -7.21 -6.31 16.35
N LYS A 73 -8.00 -5.27 16.63
CA LYS A 73 -8.80 -5.19 17.86
C LYS A 73 -9.90 -6.25 17.91
N LYS A 74 -10.63 -6.47 16.81
CA LYS A 74 -11.79 -7.37 16.77
C LYS A 74 -11.42 -8.86 16.66
N LYS A 75 -10.51 -9.21 15.76
CA LYS A 75 -10.15 -10.61 15.46
C LYS A 75 -9.03 -11.14 16.35
N TYR A 76 -8.09 -10.27 16.74
CA TYR A 76 -6.91 -10.65 17.52
C TYR A 76 -6.95 -10.09 18.95
N LYS A 77 -8.12 -9.63 19.40
CA LYS A 77 -8.38 -9.09 20.75
C LYS A 77 -7.41 -7.97 21.17
N GLY A 78 -6.79 -7.28 20.20
CA GLY A 78 -5.80 -6.24 20.47
C GLY A 78 -4.50 -6.75 21.08
N VAL A 79 -4.18 -8.04 20.99
CA VAL A 79 -2.91 -8.57 21.52
C VAL A 79 -1.75 -8.07 20.65
N MET A 80 -0.82 -7.33 21.25
CA MET A 80 0.33 -6.78 20.54
C MET A 80 1.42 -7.86 20.38
N THR A 81 1.51 -8.44 19.20
CA THR A 81 2.60 -9.37 18.84
C THR A 81 3.72 -8.63 18.09
N PRO A 82 4.93 -9.20 18.00
CA PRO A 82 5.99 -8.63 17.17
C PRO A 82 5.59 -8.41 15.71
N VAL A 83 4.68 -9.24 15.18
CA VAL A 83 4.16 -9.10 13.81
C VAL A 83 3.26 -7.87 13.69
N PHE A 84 2.32 -7.67 14.63
CA PHE A 84 1.46 -6.47 14.63
C PHE A 84 2.26 -5.18 14.82
N SER A 85 3.21 -5.16 15.76
CA SER A 85 4.09 -4.00 15.99
C SER A 85 4.85 -3.60 14.72
N LYS A 86 5.37 -4.59 13.96
CA LYS A 86 6.06 -4.33 12.69
C LYS A 86 5.10 -3.83 11.62
N LYS A 87 3.91 -4.44 11.47
CA LYS A 87 2.90 -3.98 10.49
C LYS A 87 2.44 -2.55 10.77
N ILE A 88 2.22 -2.17 12.02
CA ILE A 88 1.81 -0.80 12.38
C ILE A 88 2.90 0.20 12.01
N ARG A 89 4.16 -0.07 12.38
CA ARG A 89 5.29 0.80 12.03
C ARG A 89 5.49 0.94 10.53
N LEU A 90 5.45 -0.17 9.79
CA LEU A 90 5.57 -0.17 8.34
C LEU A 90 4.37 0.54 7.67
N GLY A 91 3.16 0.40 8.20
CA GLY A 91 1.99 1.09 7.71
C GLY A 91 2.06 2.61 7.90
N ILE A 92 2.55 3.07 9.06
CA ILE A 92 2.82 4.49 9.31
C ILE A 92 3.90 5.00 8.36
N LEU A 93 5.01 4.27 8.23
CA LEU A 93 6.09 4.63 7.32
C LEU A 93 5.57 4.75 5.87
N LEU A 94 4.77 3.79 5.42
CA LEU A 94 4.20 3.83 4.08
C LEU A 94 3.29 5.05 3.87
N MET A 95 2.46 5.37 4.87
CA MET A 95 1.57 6.53 4.83
C MET A 95 2.35 7.84 4.74
N VAL A 96 3.44 7.97 5.51
CA VAL A 96 4.34 9.13 5.46
C VAL A 96 5.01 9.24 4.09
N LEU A 97 5.61 8.15 3.59
CA LEU A 97 6.28 8.15 2.28
C LEU A 97 5.31 8.49 1.14
N ALA A 98 4.12 7.87 1.12
CA ALA A 98 3.10 8.16 0.11
C ALA A 98 2.63 9.62 0.18
N THR A 99 2.44 10.16 1.39
CA THR A 99 2.05 11.57 1.59
C THR A 99 3.13 12.50 1.05
N ILE A 100 4.40 12.25 1.37
CA ILE A 100 5.51 13.08 0.89
C ILE A 100 5.61 12.99 -0.64
N ALA A 101 5.57 11.77 -1.22
CA ALA A 101 5.65 11.58 -2.66
C ALA A 101 4.54 12.33 -3.42
N VAL A 102 3.28 12.17 -2.98
CA VAL A 102 2.16 12.89 -3.60
C VAL A 102 2.27 14.39 -3.38
N SER A 103 2.72 14.85 -2.20
CA SER A 103 2.90 16.28 -1.92
C SER A 103 3.96 16.91 -2.82
N ILE A 104 5.12 16.26 -2.98
CA ILE A 104 6.17 16.71 -3.91
C ILE A 104 5.56 16.88 -5.30
N ARG A 105 4.80 15.89 -5.76
CA ARG A 105 4.24 15.93 -7.12
C ARG A 105 3.15 16.96 -7.33
N LEU A 106 2.34 17.25 -6.31
CA LEU A 106 1.32 18.29 -6.38
C LEU A 106 1.91 19.70 -6.31
N LEU A 107 3.02 19.87 -5.59
CA LEU A 107 3.71 21.16 -5.47
C LEU A 107 4.63 21.45 -6.65
N ASP A 108 5.22 20.40 -7.24
CA ASP A 108 6.09 20.47 -8.40
C ASP A 108 5.74 19.37 -9.41
N GLN A 109 4.96 19.75 -10.42
CA GLN A 109 4.58 18.87 -11.53
C GLN A 109 5.76 18.56 -12.46
N GLY A 110 6.84 19.35 -12.41
CA GLY A 110 8.04 19.23 -13.25
C GLY A 110 9.19 18.48 -12.58
N VAL A 111 9.00 17.92 -11.37
CA VAL A 111 10.08 17.33 -10.55
C VAL A 111 10.91 16.25 -11.28
N MET A 112 10.35 15.57 -12.29
CA MET A 112 11.08 14.56 -13.09
C MET A 112 11.80 15.14 -14.31
N ALA A 113 11.43 16.34 -14.77
CA ALA A 113 12.10 17.04 -15.87
C ALA A 113 13.38 17.77 -15.40
N GLU A 114 13.47 18.07 -14.11
CA GLU A 114 14.64 18.67 -13.48
C GLU A 114 15.65 17.61 -13.01
N ASN A 115 16.94 17.95 -12.95
CA ASN A 115 18.00 17.09 -12.41
C ASN A 115 18.46 17.53 -11.00
N GLY A 116 17.55 18.16 -10.23
CA GLY A 116 17.84 18.74 -8.92
C GLY A 116 17.85 17.74 -7.76
N ILE A 117 18.07 18.24 -6.54
CA ILE A 117 18.03 17.42 -5.32
C ILE A 117 16.63 16.84 -5.09
N LEU A 118 15.58 17.62 -5.39
CA LEU A 118 14.19 17.20 -5.20
C LEU A 118 13.81 16.02 -6.11
N HIS A 119 14.32 16.00 -7.35
CA HIS A 119 14.18 14.89 -8.30
C HIS A 119 14.68 13.57 -7.71
N TRP A 120 15.93 13.55 -7.24
CA TRP A 120 16.52 12.35 -6.66
C TRP A 120 15.85 11.95 -5.35
N ALA A 121 15.47 12.92 -4.51
CA ALA A 121 14.72 12.64 -3.30
C ALA A 121 13.37 11.96 -3.60
N TYR A 122 12.64 12.45 -4.62
CA TYR A 122 11.39 11.85 -5.07
C TYR A 122 11.59 10.40 -5.53
N ILE A 123 12.58 10.14 -6.40
CA ILE A 123 12.92 8.78 -6.87
C ILE A 123 13.24 7.85 -5.68
N ILE A 124 14.07 8.31 -4.74
CA ILE A 124 14.45 7.52 -3.57
C ILE A 124 13.23 7.16 -2.73
N ILE A 125 12.30 8.10 -2.53
CA ILE A 125 11.05 7.84 -1.79
C ILE A 125 10.23 6.75 -2.49
N LEU A 126 10.04 6.85 -3.81
CA LEU A 126 9.27 5.87 -4.57
C LEU A 126 9.90 4.46 -4.48
N VAL A 127 11.21 4.38 -4.64
CA VAL A 127 11.94 3.11 -4.51
C VAL A 127 11.90 2.59 -3.08
N ALA A 128 11.99 3.46 -2.07
CA ALA A 128 11.93 3.08 -0.66
C ALA A 128 10.55 2.53 -0.24
N MET A 129 9.47 2.91 -0.92
CA MET A 129 8.15 2.33 -0.68
C MET A 129 8.09 0.83 -1.04
N LEU A 130 8.93 0.36 -1.98
CA LEU A 130 8.96 -1.03 -2.43
C LEU A 130 9.29 -2.05 -1.32
N PRO A 131 10.41 -1.95 -0.58
CA PRO A 131 10.66 -2.87 0.53
C PRO A 131 9.60 -2.78 1.63
N VAL A 132 8.98 -1.62 1.82
CA VAL A 132 7.91 -1.44 2.83
C VAL A 132 6.69 -2.28 2.47
N VAL A 133 6.20 -2.24 1.22
CA VAL A 133 5.05 -3.06 0.80
C VAL A 133 5.36 -4.55 0.76
N VAL A 134 6.58 -4.93 0.36
CA VAL A 134 7.02 -6.32 0.37
C VAL A 134 6.98 -6.88 1.80
N LEU A 135 7.50 -6.14 2.77
CA LEU A 135 7.49 -6.54 4.17
C LEU A 135 6.06 -6.56 4.75
N LEU A 136 5.21 -5.59 4.39
CA LEU A 136 3.80 -5.59 4.78
C LEU A 136 3.06 -6.83 4.26
N GLY A 137 3.29 -7.19 3.00
CA GLY A 137 2.77 -8.41 2.37
C GLY A 137 3.26 -9.67 3.09
N HIS A 138 4.57 -9.77 3.35
CA HIS A 138 5.18 -10.89 4.09
C HIS A 138 4.56 -11.08 5.48
N TYR A 139 4.45 -10.01 6.27
CA TYR A 139 3.85 -10.09 7.60
C TYR A 139 2.34 -10.37 7.56
N GLY A 140 1.62 -9.90 6.52
CA GLY A 140 0.23 -10.29 6.26
C GLY A 140 0.07 -11.78 5.97
N GLY A 141 0.97 -12.34 5.15
CA GLY A 141 1.03 -13.77 4.85
C GLY A 141 1.28 -14.61 6.10
N LYS A 142 2.21 -14.19 6.98
CA LYS A 142 2.49 -14.87 8.25
C LYS A 142 1.27 -14.94 9.17
N LEU A 143 0.49 -13.87 9.30
CA LEU A 143 -0.72 -13.87 10.11
C LEU A 143 -1.78 -14.83 9.54
N SER A 144 -1.93 -14.86 8.22
CA SER A 144 -2.88 -15.73 7.53
C SER A 144 -2.49 -17.21 7.65
N ALA A 145 -1.20 -17.52 7.53
CA ALA A 145 -0.68 -18.88 7.70
C ALA A 145 -0.80 -19.36 9.17
N GLY A 146 -0.49 -18.49 10.13
CA GLY A 146 -0.64 -18.80 11.56
C GLY A 146 -2.08 -19.15 11.94
N GLN A 147 -3.06 -18.42 11.41
CA GLN A 147 -4.49 -18.72 11.63
C GLN A 147 -4.92 -20.08 11.05
N ARG A 148 -4.33 -20.52 9.93
CA ARG A 148 -4.62 -21.85 9.39
C ARG A 148 -4.12 -22.95 10.32
N SER A 149 -2.92 -22.80 10.88
CA SER A 149 -2.33 -23.79 11.78
C SER A 149 -3.16 -24.01 13.06
N GLU A 150 -3.68 -22.94 13.67
CA GLU A 150 -4.55 -23.06 14.86
C GLU A 150 -5.89 -23.74 14.55
N LYS A 151 -6.41 -23.65 13.32
CA LYS A 151 -7.70 -24.25 12.95
C LYS A 151 -7.63 -25.78 12.77
N PHE A 152 -6.43 -26.35 12.67
CA PHE A 152 -6.20 -27.80 12.53
C PHE A 152 -5.51 -28.42 13.76
N ARG A 153 -5.44 -27.69 14.88
CA ARG A 153 -5.08 -28.19 16.21
C ARG A 153 -6.33 -28.26 17.08
#